data_AF-A0A428MFS2-F1
#
_entry.id   AF-A0A428MFS2-F1
#
_cell.length_a   1.000
_cell.length_b   1.000
_cell.length_c   1.000
_cell.angle_alpha   90.00
_cell.angle_beta   90.00
_cell.angle_gamma   90.00
#
_symmetry.space_group_name_H-M   'P 1'
#
loop_
_entity.id
_entity.type
_entity.pdbx_description
1 polymer ?
#
loop_
_entity_poly.entity_id
_entity_poly.type
_entity_poly.pdbx_seq_one_letter_code
_entity_poly.pdbx_strand_id
1 'polypeptide(L)'
;MGKGGILTLTSDGKQLASGRIERTVPIRYELDEGLDVGEDTGTPVDLSYDVPFKFTGTIDKVVIDLKPMEAATAAENEQKKREADLAIGMQQ
;
A
#
# COMPACT_ATOMS: atom_id res chain seq x y z
N MET A 1 1.45 -10.50 11.49
CA MET A 1 2.54 -9.76 10.83
C MET A 1 2.46 -9.97 9.32
N GLY A 2 2.94 -9.02 8.50
CA GLY A 2 2.79 -9.07 7.04
C GLY A 2 3.47 -10.29 6.44
N LYS A 3 2.75 -11.02 5.58
CA LYS A 3 3.17 -12.33 5.04
C LYS A 3 4.23 -12.23 3.93
N GLY A 4 4.51 -11.03 3.46
CA GLY A 4 5.43 -10.82 2.34
C GLY A 4 4.79 -11.15 0.98
N GLY A 5 5.61 -11.16 -0.06
CA GLY A 5 5.18 -11.45 -1.43
C GLY A 5 6.34 -11.39 -2.42
N ILE A 6 6.11 -11.84 -3.65
CA ILE A 6 7.05 -11.61 -4.75
C ILE A 6 6.69 -10.28 -5.41
N LEU A 7 7.66 -9.37 -5.47
CA LEU A 7 7.56 -8.12 -6.23
C LEU A 7 8.18 -8.34 -7.60
N THR A 8 7.52 -7.83 -8.65
CA THR A 8 8.04 -7.82 -10.01
C THR A 8 7.86 -6.41 -10.57
N LEU A 9 8.94 -5.86 -11.12
CA LEU A 9 8.95 -4.55 -11.76
C LEU A 9 9.13 -4.72 -13.27
N THR A 10 8.27 -4.07 -14.05
CA THR A 10 8.27 -4.14 -15.50
C THR A 10 8.25 -2.74 -16.12
N SER A 11 8.91 -2.57 -17.27
CA SER A 11 8.78 -1.41 -18.16
C SER A 11 8.51 -1.91 -19.56
N ASP A 12 7.54 -1.31 -20.26
CA ASP A 12 7.18 -1.68 -21.64
C ASP A 12 6.96 -3.19 -21.85
N GLY A 13 6.32 -3.84 -20.87
CA GLY A 13 6.06 -5.28 -20.89
C GLY A 13 7.27 -6.17 -20.60
N LYS A 14 8.47 -5.61 -20.39
CA LYS A 14 9.68 -6.35 -20.05
C LYS A 14 9.95 -6.32 -18.54
N GLN A 15 10.25 -7.48 -17.96
CA GLN A 15 10.69 -7.57 -16.56
C GLN A 15 12.08 -6.96 -16.39
N LEU A 16 12.20 -6.01 -15.46
CA LEU A 16 13.45 -5.35 -15.08
C LEU A 16 14.02 -5.94 -13.78
N ALA A 17 13.16 -6.28 -12.82
CA ALA A 17 13.58 -6.83 -11.53
C ALA A 17 12.50 -7.75 -10.94
N SER A 18 12.93 -8.69 -10.10
CA SER A 18 12.06 -9.54 -9.29
C SER A 18 12.75 -9.90 -7.99
N GLY A 19 11.99 -10.01 -6.91
CA GLY A 19 12.52 -10.35 -5.59
C GLY A 19 11.44 -10.64 -4.57
N ARG A 20 11.82 -11.29 -3.46
CA ARG A 20 10.91 -11.53 -2.34
C ARG A 20 10.97 -10.37 -1.36
N ILE A 21 9.81 -9.80 -1.06
CA ILE A 21 9.59 -8.97 0.11
C ILE A 21 9.24 -9.92 1.26
N GLU A 22 10.12 -10.03 2.25
CA GLU A 22 9.91 -10.97 3.35
C GLU A 22 8.74 -10.57 4.25
N ARG A 23 8.57 -9.26 4.49
CA ARG A 23 7.54 -8.72 5.38
C ARG A 23 6.92 -7.46 4.79
N THR A 24 5.62 -7.53 4.50
CA THR A 24 4.82 -6.37 4.11
C THR A 24 4.36 -5.58 5.34
N VAL A 25 3.89 -4.34 5.13
CA VAL A 25 3.23 -3.57 6.19
C VAL A 25 2.00 -4.34 6.67
N PRO A 26 1.90 -4.68 7.97
CA PRO A 26 0.97 -5.69 8.44
C PRO A 26 -0.49 -5.23 8.58
N ILE A 27 -0.74 -3.92 8.67
CA ILE A 27 -2.05 -3.37 9.08
C ILE A 27 -2.47 -2.22 8.18
N ARG A 28 -1.73 -1.11 8.19
CA ARG A 28 -2.13 0.15 7.57
C ARG A 28 -0.89 0.88 7.08
N TYR A 29 -0.97 1.43 5.86
CA TYR A 29 0.10 2.24 5.29
C TYR A 29 0.05 3.68 5.82
N GLU A 30 -1.15 4.27 5.94
CA GLU A 30 -1.33 5.65 6.40
C GLU A 30 -2.59 5.90 7.25
N LEU A 31 -2.50 6.88 8.14
CA LEU A 31 -3.60 7.35 9.00
C LEU A 31 -4.24 8.66 8.50
N ASP A 32 -3.45 9.60 7.97
CA ASP A 32 -3.92 10.88 7.42
C ASP A 32 -3.43 11.20 5.99
N GLU A 33 -2.70 10.27 5.38
CA GLU A 33 -2.19 10.36 4.01
C GLU A 33 -3.18 9.76 3.00
N GLY A 34 -2.97 10.05 1.72
CA GLY A 34 -3.84 9.67 0.61
C GLY A 34 -3.11 8.92 -0.49
N LEU A 35 -3.89 8.39 -1.45
CA LEU A 35 -3.33 7.88 -2.70
C LEU A 35 -3.27 9.02 -3.72
N ASP A 36 -2.10 9.59 -3.90
CA ASP A 36 -1.86 10.61 -4.92
C ASP A 36 -1.40 10.02 -6.26
N VAL A 37 -1.73 10.70 -7.35
CA VAL A 37 -1.28 10.35 -8.71
C VAL A 37 -0.65 11.57 -9.38
N GLY A 38 0.65 11.50 -9.62
CA GLY A 38 1.40 12.54 -10.34
C GLY A 38 1.86 13.72 -9.49
N GLU A 39 1.66 13.66 -8.17
CA GLU A 39 2.10 14.66 -7.20
C GLU A 39 2.23 13.95 -5.86
N ASP A 40 3.18 14.34 -5.03
CA ASP A 40 3.19 14.00 -3.61
C ASP A 40 2.74 15.26 -2.86
N THR A 41 1.59 15.21 -2.19
CA THR A 41 1.00 16.37 -1.51
C THR A 41 1.20 16.37 0.01
N GLY A 42 1.70 15.28 0.58
CA GLY A 42 1.69 15.03 2.01
C GLY A 42 3.08 15.11 2.64
N THR A 43 3.52 14.03 3.29
CA THR A 43 4.82 14.03 4.00
C THR A 43 5.89 13.45 3.10
N PRO A 44 7.01 14.16 2.85
CA PRO A 44 8.03 13.65 1.96
C PRO A 44 8.64 12.35 2.50
N VAL A 45 8.93 11.41 1.60
CA VAL A 45 9.53 10.10 1.91
C VAL A 45 10.89 10.27 2.59
N ASP A 46 11.66 11.29 2.18
CA ASP A 46 12.88 11.73 2.82
C ASP A 46 13.13 13.23 2.63
N LEU A 47 14.19 13.77 3.21
CA LEU A 47 14.49 15.21 3.17
C LEU A 47 15.23 15.66 1.90
N SER A 48 15.28 14.83 0.84
CA SER A 48 15.96 15.16 -0.41
C SER A 48 15.08 15.93 -1.41
N TYR A 49 13.79 16.09 -1.13
CA TYR A 49 12.85 16.85 -1.95
C TYR A 49 11.79 17.58 -1.11
N ASP A 50 11.18 18.61 -1.71
CA ASP A 50 10.12 19.41 -1.11
C ASP A 50 8.74 19.01 -1.66
N VAL A 51 7.73 19.07 -0.80
CA VAL A 51 6.32 18.88 -1.16
C VAL A 51 5.59 20.23 -1.33
N PRO A 52 4.62 20.35 -2.25
CA PRO A 52 4.16 19.30 -3.14
C PRO A 52 5.14 19.04 -4.31
N PHE A 53 5.39 17.76 -4.59
CA PHE A 53 6.38 17.34 -5.60
C PHE A 53 5.72 16.84 -6.88
N LYS A 54 5.50 17.76 -7.82
CA LYS A 54 4.70 17.51 -9.02
C LYS A 54 5.49 16.84 -10.15
N PHE A 55 4.93 15.76 -10.70
CA PHE A 55 5.42 15.13 -11.93
C PHE A 55 5.23 16.07 -13.13
N THR A 56 6.26 16.20 -13.97
CA THR A 56 6.28 17.15 -15.10
C THR A 56 5.90 16.53 -16.45
N GLY A 57 5.68 15.22 -16.50
CA GLY A 57 5.22 14.51 -17.69
C GLY A 57 3.70 14.39 -17.77
N THR A 58 3.22 13.48 -18.62
CA THR A 58 1.80 13.14 -18.76
C THR A 58 1.55 11.71 -18.28
N ILE A 59 0.50 11.52 -17.50
CA ILE A 59 0.03 10.20 -17.05
C ILE A 59 -1.29 9.93 -17.76
N ASP A 60 -1.29 8.98 -18.71
CA ASP A 60 -2.51 8.65 -19.46
C ASP A 60 -3.48 7.78 -18.65
N LYS A 61 -2.95 6.81 -17.89
CA LYS A 61 -3.76 5.86 -17.14
C LYS A 61 -2.98 5.21 -16.01
N VAL A 62 -3.62 5.12 -14.84
CA VAL A 62 -3.20 4.28 -13.71
C VAL A 62 -4.24 3.19 -13.51
N VAL A 63 -3.80 1.96 -13.32
CA VAL A 63 -4.69 0.80 -13.07
C VAL A 63 -4.23 0.11 -11.80
N ILE A 64 -5.14 -0.03 -10.84
CA ILE A 64 -4.96 -0.85 -9.66
C ILE A 64 -5.83 -2.09 -9.84
N ASP A 65 -5.19 -3.21 -10.19
CA ASP A 65 -5.87 -4.49 -10.35
C ASP A 65 -5.70 -5.31 -9.06
N LEU A 66 -6.78 -5.37 -8.27
CA LEU A 66 -6.85 -6.18 -7.06
C LEU A 66 -7.47 -7.53 -7.40
N LYS A 67 -6.72 -8.61 -7.16
CA LYS A 67 -7.29 -9.95 -7.24
C LYS A 67 -8.38 -10.12 -6.16
N PRO A 68 -9.44 -10.90 -6.43
CA PRO A 68 -10.43 -11.24 -5.43
C PRO A 68 -9.75 -11.78 -4.18
N MET A 69 -10.08 -11.21 -3.03
CA MET A 69 -9.64 -11.76 -1.76
C MET A 69 -10.33 -13.12 -1.61
N GLU A 70 -9.58 -14.22 -1.48
CA GLU A 70 -10.19 -15.53 -1.27
C GLU A 70 -11.07 -15.48 -0.02
N ALA A 71 -12.29 -16.04 -0.09
CA ALA A 71 -13.31 -15.92 0.95
C ALA A 71 -12.81 -16.30 2.36
N ALA A 72 -11.87 -17.25 2.45
CA ALA A 72 -11.21 -17.64 3.70
C ALA A 72 -10.43 -16.49 4.36
N THR A 73 -9.78 -15.63 3.57
CA THR A 73 -9.04 -14.47 4.07
C THR A 73 -9.94 -13.30 4.46
N ALA A 74 -11.09 -13.13 3.79
CA ALA A 74 -12.04 -12.07 4.14
C ALA A 74 -12.65 -12.30 5.54
N ALA A 75 -13.08 -13.53 5.84
CA ALA A 75 -13.65 -13.89 7.15
C ALA A 75 -12.62 -13.75 8.28
N GLU A 76 -11.38 -14.22 8.08
CA GLU A 76 -10.29 -14.01 9.05
C GLU A 76 -9.96 -12.53 9.28
N ASN A 77 -10.00 -11.71 8.22
CA ASN A 77 -9.72 -10.28 8.34
C ASN A 77 -10.84 -9.55 9.09
N GLU A 78 -12.11 -9.92 8.89
CA GLU A 78 -13.21 -9.38 9.70
C GLU A 78 -13.11 -9.77 11.18
N GLN A 79 -12.74 -11.01 11.47
CA GLN A 79 -12.51 -11.48 12.84
C GLN A 79 -11.43 -10.64 13.51
N LYS A 80 -10.28 -10.46 12.85
CA LYS A 80 -9.16 -9.67 13.38
C LYS A 80 -9.49 -8.18 13.49
N LYS A 81 -10.31 -7.65 12.59
CA LYS A 81 -10.78 -6.25 12.67
C LYS A 81 -11.71 -6.07 13.87
N ARG A 82 -12.66 -6.98 14.08
CA ARG A 82 -13.53 -7.00 15.28
C ARG A 82 -12.73 -7.09 16.57
N GLU A 83 -11.69 -7.94 16.61
CA GLU A 83 -10.79 -8.07 17.77
C GLU A 83 -9.96 -6.80 18.02
N ALA A 84 -9.44 -6.17 16.96
CA ALA A 84 -8.72 -4.90 17.06
C ALA A 84 -9.62 -3.76 17.54
N ASP A 85 -10.84 -3.66 17.01
CA ASP A 85 -11.83 -2.67 17.41
C ASP A 85 -12.26 -2.88 18.88
N LEU A 86 -12.41 -4.14 19.33
CA LEU A 86 -12.68 -4.46 20.74
C LEU A 86 -11.50 -4.07 21.65
N ALA A 87 -10.26 -4.37 21.23
CA ALA A 87 -9.06 -4.07 22.01
C ALA A 87 -8.83 -2.56 22.18
N ILE A 88 -9.16 -1.75 21.17
CA ILE A 88 -9.11 -0.30 21.24
C ILE A 88 -10.22 0.24 22.17
N GLY A 89 -11.41 -0.35 22.15
CA GLY A 89 -12.53 0.04 23.03
C GLY A 89 -12.36 -0.31 24.51
N MET A 90 -11.49 -1.28 24.84
CA MET A 90 -11.20 -1.67 26.23
C MET A 90 -10.07 -0.85 26.89
N GLN A 91 -9.40 0.02 26.14
CA GLN A 91 -8.34 0.91 26.63
C GLN A 91 -8.84 2.35 26.95
N GLN A 92 -10.15 2.59 26.92
CA GLN A 92 -10.78 3.84 27.36
C GLN A 92 -11.56 3.65 28.67
#